data_AF-A0A1B6MGJ8-F1
#
_entry.id   AF-A0A1B6MGJ8-F1
#
_cell.length_a   1.000
_cell.length_b   1.000
_cell.length_c   1.000
_cell.angle_alpha   90.00
_cell.angle_beta   90.00
_cell.angle_gamma   90.00
#
_symmetry.space_group_name_H-M   'P 1'
#
loop_
_entity.id
_entity.type
_entity.pdbx_description
1 polymer ?
#
loop_
_entity_poly.entity_id
_entity_poly.type
_entity_poly.pdbx_seq_one_letter_code
_entity_poly.pdbx_strand_id
1 'polypeptide(L)'
;NDARCQVMANLANFSYDPINYEHLRSLGVLDLFLEHLTEEDATLTRFALGGLCNLALDSENKDHINGSGGISQISNCLLSPCVETVTYAITSLMFLVTAKYKADITNDTNIGRMIELSQHSDKRIQNLAVIFLDDYCSRDQVYKVRSTVSNIPLPVSQVPTSQS
;
A
#
# COMPACT_ATOMS: atom_id res chain seq x y z
N ASN A 1 7.95 23.16 -6.09
CA ASN A 1 6.98 22.05 -6.06
C ASN A 1 6.48 21.64 -7.43
N ASP A 2 5.92 22.56 -8.22
CA ASP A 2 5.25 22.19 -9.48
C ASP A 2 6.11 21.37 -10.47
N ALA A 3 7.37 21.78 -10.68
CA ALA A 3 8.30 21.06 -11.56
C ALA A 3 8.58 19.60 -11.11
N ARG A 4 8.69 19.35 -9.79
CA ARG A 4 8.91 17.98 -9.26
C ARG A 4 7.67 17.13 -9.50
N CYS A 5 6.48 17.67 -9.23
CA CYS A 5 5.22 16.98 -9.48
C CYS A 5 5.05 16.65 -10.96
N GLN A 6 5.39 17.57 -11.86
CA GLN A 6 5.31 17.34 -13.29
C GLN A 6 6.28 16.23 -13.77
N VAL A 7 7.51 16.23 -13.27
CA VAL A 7 8.48 15.17 -13.58
C VAL A 7 7.97 13.83 -13.06
N MET A 8 7.50 13.77 -11.82
CA MET A 8 6.98 12.54 -11.20
C MET A 8 5.78 11.98 -11.96
N ALA A 9 4.84 12.86 -12.35
CA ALA A 9 3.68 12.48 -13.16
C ALA A 9 4.08 11.93 -14.54
N ASN A 10 5.05 12.55 -15.21
CA ASN A 10 5.53 12.07 -16.51
C ASN A 10 6.20 10.69 -16.39
N LEU A 11 7.05 10.49 -15.37
CA LEU A 11 7.67 9.19 -15.11
C LEU A 11 6.62 8.11 -14.80
N ALA A 12 5.61 8.44 -13.99
CA ALA A 12 4.51 7.53 -13.68
C ALA A 12 3.71 7.14 -14.93
N ASN A 13 3.48 8.09 -15.85
CA ASN A 13 2.83 7.82 -17.13
C ASN A 13 3.69 6.92 -18.03
N PHE A 14 5.01 7.15 -18.12
CA PHE A 14 5.91 6.29 -18.89
C PHE A 14 6.02 4.88 -18.32
N SER A 15 5.83 4.73 -17.01
CA SER A 15 5.81 3.45 -16.31
C SER A 15 4.63 2.55 -16.69
N TYR A 16 3.65 3.05 -17.45
CA TYR A 16 2.55 2.23 -17.94
C TYR A 16 2.96 1.30 -19.10
N ASP A 17 3.91 1.73 -19.94
CA ASP A 17 4.34 0.96 -21.11
C ASP A 17 5.55 0.07 -20.79
N PRO A 18 5.44 -1.27 -20.90
CA PRO A 18 6.53 -2.21 -20.66
C PRO A 18 7.80 -1.94 -21.46
N ILE A 19 7.71 -1.29 -22.64
CA ILE A 19 8.89 -0.93 -23.44
C ILE A 19 9.86 -0.01 -22.67
N ASN A 20 9.35 0.74 -21.69
CA ASN A 20 10.13 1.66 -20.89
C ASN A 20 10.76 1.02 -19.65
N TYR A 21 10.40 -0.22 -19.27
CA TYR A 21 10.76 -0.76 -17.96
C TYR A 21 12.26 -0.88 -17.74
N GLU A 22 12.99 -1.44 -18.71
CA GLU A 22 14.45 -1.55 -18.64
C GLU A 22 15.10 -0.17 -18.52
N HIS A 23 14.64 0.80 -19.30
CA HIS A 23 15.15 2.17 -19.26
C HIS A 23 14.89 2.82 -17.90
N LEU A 24 13.68 2.71 -17.38
CA LEU A 24 13.28 3.27 -16.08
C LEU A 24 14.07 2.61 -14.92
N ARG A 25 14.33 1.30 -15.00
CA ARG A 25 15.25 0.60 -14.09
C ARG A 25 16.66 1.18 -14.16
N SER A 26 17.22 1.27 -15.37
CA SER A 26 18.60 1.76 -15.57
C SER A 26 18.81 3.20 -15.10
N LEU A 27 17.74 4.01 -15.12
CA LEU A 27 17.72 5.39 -14.65
C LEU A 27 17.47 5.53 -13.13
N GLY A 28 17.27 4.42 -12.40
CA GLY A 28 17.02 4.45 -10.95
C GLY A 28 15.63 4.98 -10.58
N VAL A 29 14.66 4.93 -11.50
CA VAL A 29 13.32 5.52 -11.27
C VAL A 29 12.54 4.79 -10.17
N LEU A 30 12.78 3.48 -9.98
CA LEU A 30 12.13 2.72 -8.91
C LEU A 30 12.56 3.24 -7.53
N ASP A 31 13.87 3.43 -7.33
CA ASP A 31 14.41 3.96 -6.08
C ASP A 31 13.94 5.40 -5.85
N LEU A 32 13.94 6.21 -6.91
CA LEU A 32 13.38 7.56 -6.88
C LEU A 32 11.91 7.55 -6.40
N PHE A 33 11.07 6.65 -6.93
CA PHE A 33 9.69 6.55 -6.46
C PHE A 33 9.60 6.11 -5.00
N LEU A 34 10.39 5.13 -4.57
CA LEU A 34 10.40 4.64 -3.19
C LEU A 34 10.78 5.73 -2.20
N GLU A 35 11.78 6.56 -2.52
CA GLU A 35 12.20 7.71 -1.69
C GLU A 35 11.05 8.72 -1.46
N HIS A 36 10.15 8.87 -2.44
CA HIS A 36 9.05 9.83 -2.37
C HIS A 36 7.78 9.29 -1.71
N LEU A 37 7.75 8.02 -1.28
CA LEU A 37 6.59 7.47 -0.56
C LEU A 37 6.45 7.98 0.87
N THR A 38 7.54 8.51 1.46
CA THR A 38 7.57 9.02 2.83
C THR A 38 7.53 10.55 2.91
N GLU A 39 7.33 11.24 1.78
CA GLU A 39 7.21 12.69 1.75
C GLU A 39 5.85 13.19 2.27
N GLU A 40 5.84 14.42 2.79
CA GLU A 40 4.60 15.09 3.21
C GLU A 40 3.72 15.52 2.02
N ASP A 41 4.31 15.66 0.83
CA ASP A 41 3.56 16.06 -0.37
C ASP A 41 2.76 14.88 -0.93
N ALA A 42 1.48 14.84 -0.56
CA ALA A 42 0.53 13.82 -1.00
C ALA A 42 0.43 13.68 -2.53
N THR A 43 0.74 14.73 -3.30
CA THR A 43 0.72 14.65 -4.76
C THR A 43 1.92 13.85 -5.28
N LEU A 44 3.11 14.11 -4.74
CA LEU A 44 4.32 13.36 -5.10
C LEU A 44 4.19 11.89 -4.68
N THR A 45 3.74 11.62 -3.47
CA THR A 45 3.47 10.26 -2.97
C THR A 45 2.52 9.51 -3.90
N ARG A 46 1.43 10.15 -4.34
CA ARG A 46 0.45 9.54 -5.23
C ARG A 46 1.04 9.22 -6.61
N PHE A 47 1.82 10.12 -7.20
CA PHE A 47 2.44 9.86 -8.51
C PHE A 47 3.51 8.77 -8.41
N ALA A 48 4.35 8.82 -7.37
CA ALA A 48 5.37 7.81 -7.13
C ALA A 48 4.75 6.42 -6.94
N LEU A 49 3.71 6.32 -6.11
CA LEU A 49 3.02 5.07 -5.85
C LEU A 49 2.28 4.55 -7.09
N GLY A 50 1.66 5.43 -7.89
CA GLY A 50 1.07 5.05 -9.17
C GLY A 50 2.10 4.50 -10.16
N GLY A 51 3.28 5.13 -10.24
CA GLY A 51 4.40 4.66 -11.04
C GLY A 51 4.89 3.27 -10.60
N LEU A 52 5.12 3.08 -9.29
CA LEU A 52 5.47 1.77 -8.72
C LEU A 52 4.41 0.71 -8.98
N CYS A 53 3.14 1.05 -8.85
CA CYS A 53 2.03 0.13 -9.14
C CYS A 53 2.09 -0.38 -10.58
N ASN A 54 2.39 0.50 -11.55
CA ASN A 54 2.53 0.11 -12.94
C ASN A 54 3.79 -0.75 -13.17
N LEU A 55 4.93 -0.33 -12.62
CA LEU A 55 6.21 -1.06 -12.76
C LEU A 55 6.17 -2.44 -12.12
N ALA A 56 5.42 -2.60 -11.04
CA ALA A 56 5.26 -3.86 -10.33
C ALA A 56 4.59 -4.96 -11.16
N LEU A 57 4.19 -4.74 -12.42
CA LEU A 57 3.72 -5.83 -13.29
C LEU A 57 4.85 -6.70 -13.85
N ASP A 58 6.08 -6.18 -13.89
CA ASP A 58 7.28 -6.90 -14.35
C ASP A 58 8.03 -7.60 -13.22
N SER A 59 8.52 -8.82 -13.48
CA SER A 59 9.17 -9.63 -12.44
C SER A 59 10.45 -9.02 -11.89
N GLU A 60 11.28 -8.39 -12.74
CA GLU A 60 12.54 -7.79 -12.29
C GLU A 60 12.26 -6.55 -11.42
N ASN A 61 11.30 -5.72 -11.84
CA ASN A 61 10.82 -4.60 -11.04
C ASN A 61 10.24 -5.05 -9.69
N LYS A 62 9.41 -6.11 -9.67
CA LYS A 62 8.86 -6.67 -8.42
C LYS A 62 9.98 -7.05 -7.45
N ASP A 63 10.98 -7.79 -7.94
CA ASP A 63 12.08 -8.25 -7.10
C ASP A 63 12.92 -7.09 -6.57
N HIS A 64 13.15 -6.05 -7.39
CA HIS A 64 13.80 -4.81 -6.96
C HIS A 64 13.01 -4.10 -5.86
N ILE A 65 11.72 -3.82 -6.10
CA ILE A 65 10.86 -3.10 -5.14
C ILE A 65 10.80 -3.85 -3.80
N ASN A 66 10.61 -5.15 -3.84
CA ASN A 66 10.58 -5.98 -2.64
C ASN A 66 11.93 -6.03 -1.94
N GLY A 67 13.03 -6.14 -2.69
CA GLY A 67 14.40 -6.16 -2.16
C GLY A 67 14.85 -4.84 -1.54
N SER A 68 14.29 -3.71 -1.99
CA SER A 68 14.60 -2.36 -1.49
C SER A 68 13.76 -1.91 -0.30
N GLY A 69 12.99 -2.82 0.33
CA GLY A 69 12.13 -2.49 1.48
C GLY A 69 10.80 -1.83 1.10
N GLY A 70 10.45 -1.83 -0.19
CA GLY A 70 9.26 -1.17 -0.71
C GLY A 70 7.94 -1.68 -0.13
N ILE A 71 7.87 -2.94 0.32
CA ILE A 71 6.69 -3.51 0.98
C ILE A 71 6.30 -2.66 2.20
N SER A 72 7.26 -2.33 3.07
CA SER A 72 6.98 -1.55 4.28
C SER A 72 6.55 -0.12 3.94
N GLN A 73 7.17 0.49 2.93
CA GLN A 73 6.84 1.86 2.53
C GLN A 73 5.45 1.94 1.90
N ILE A 74 5.11 1.00 1.01
CA ILE A 74 3.80 0.90 0.37
C ILE A 74 2.71 0.56 1.39
N SER A 75 3.00 -0.32 2.35
CA SER A 75 2.09 -0.62 3.46
C SER A 75 1.70 0.62 4.26
N ASN A 76 2.63 1.54 4.50
CA ASN A 76 2.34 2.80 5.21
C ASN A 76 1.34 3.67 4.42
N CYS A 77 1.35 3.61 3.09
CA CYS A 77 0.40 4.34 2.25
C CYS A 77 -1.06 3.87 2.41
N LEU A 78 -1.31 2.68 2.99
CA LEU A 78 -2.67 2.21 3.32
C LEU A 78 -3.37 3.06 4.40
N LEU A 79 -2.60 3.87 5.14
CA LEU A 79 -3.09 4.79 6.16
C LEU A 79 -3.48 6.16 5.59
N SER A 80 -3.22 6.40 4.30
CA SER A 80 -3.53 7.68 3.66
C SER A 80 -5.03 8.00 3.68
N PRO A 81 -5.42 9.27 3.89
CA PRO A 81 -6.81 9.69 3.72
C PRO A 81 -7.23 9.78 2.25
N CYS A 82 -6.28 9.71 1.30
CA CYS A 82 -6.55 9.81 -0.13
C CYS A 82 -6.92 8.45 -0.72
N VAL A 83 -8.12 8.37 -1.30
CA VAL A 83 -8.67 7.14 -1.87
C VAL A 83 -7.78 6.56 -2.97
N GLU A 84 -7.25 7.41 -3.86
CA GLU A 84 -6.36 6.99 -4.94
C GLU A 84 -5.06 6.39 -4.39
N THR A 85 -4.49 7.00 -3.33
CA THR A 85 -3.26 6.51 -2.70
C THR A 85 -3.49 5.13 -2.08
N VAL A 86 -4.58 4.94 -1.34
CA VAL A 86 -4.92 3.65 -0.74
C VAL A 86 -5.20 2.60 -1.82
N THR A 87 -5.90 2.97 -2.89
CA THR A 87 -6.18 2.07 -4.02
C THR A 87 -4.88 1.59 -4.68
N TYR A 88 -3.94 2.50 -4.96
CA TYR A 88 -2.64 2.12 -5.51
C TYR A 88 -1.81 1.29 -4.53
N ALA A 89 -1.88 1.57 -3.22
CA ALA A 89 -1.16 0.80 -2.21
C ALA A 89 -1.64 -0.66 -2.17
N ILE A 90 -2.96 -0.89 -2.09
CA ILE A 90 -3.52 -2.25 -2.09
C ILE A 90 -3.13 -2.98 -3.37
N THR A 91 -3.31 -2.35 -4.53
CA THR A 91 -3.04 -2.96 -5.84
C THR A 91 -1.55 -3.27 -6.01
N SER A 92 -0.66 -2.37 -5.59
CA SER A 92 0.79 -2.60 -5.63
C SER A 92 1.18 -3.80 -4.76
N LEU A 93 0.65 -3.89 -3.54
CA LEU A 93 0.90 -5.04 -2.67
C LEU A 93 0.44 -6.35 -3.31
N MET A 94 -0.71 -6.37 -4.00
CA MET A 94 -1.18 -7.55 -4.74
C MET A 94 -0.19 -7.94 -5.86
N PHE A 95 0.26 -6.97 -6.66
CA PHE A 95 1.19 -7.23 -7.76
C PHE A 95 2.56 -7.69 -7.29
N LEU A 96 3.03 -7.19 -6.15
CA LEU A 96 4.33 -7.52 -5.57
C LEU A 96 4.40 -8.93 -4.96
N VAL A 97 3.27 -9.64 -4.82
CA VAL A 97 3.28 -10.98 -4.22
C VAL A 97 4.09 -11.95 -5.07
N THR A 98 5.10 -12.54 -4.44
CA THR A 98 5.85 -13.70 -4.91
C THR A 98 5.92 -14.73 -3.78
N ALA A 99 6.31 -15.97 -4.07
CA ALA A 99 6.49 -16.99 -3.02
C ALA A 99 7.46 -16.53 -1.92
N LYS A 100 8.49 -15.76 -2.29
CA LYS A 100 9.50 -15.22 -1.36
C LYS A 100 8.94 -14.16 -0.42
N TYR A 101 8.14 -13.22 -0.94
CA TYR A 101 7.69 -12.05 -0.20
C TYR A 101 6.24 -12.13 0.29
N LYS A 102 5.53 -13.23 0.01
CA LYS A 102 4.12 -13.40 0.39
C LYS A 102 3.90 -13.20 1.89
N ALA A 103 4.74 -13.79 2.74
CA ALA A 103 4.62 -13.67 4.19
C ALA A 103 4.78 -12.22 4.68
N ASP A 104 5.71 -11.47 4.08
CA ASP A 104 5.94 -10.06 4.42
C ASP A 104 4.77 -9.18 3.98
N ILE A 105 4.17 -9.47 2.81
CA ILE A 105 3.01 -8.73 2.30
C ILE A 105 1.74 -9.09 3.07
N THR A 106 1.53 -10.37 3.41
CA THR A 106 0.36 -10.84 4.19
C THR A 106 0.66 -10.93 5.68
N ASN A 107 1.39 -9.96 6.23
CA ASN A 107 1.65 -9.88 7.66
C ASN A 107 0.38 -9.44 8.43
N ASP A 108 0.38 -9.64 9.75
CA ASP A 108 -0.78 -9.35 10.60
C ASP A 108 -1.23 -7.87 10.52
N THR A 109 -0.29 -6.92 10.36
CA THR A 109 -0.59 -5.49 10.21
C THR A 109 -1.35 -5.20 8.92
N ASN A 110 -0.86 -5.71 7.79
CA ASN A 110 -1.52 -5.54 6.49
C ASN A 110 -2.88 -6.23 6.48
N ILE A 111 -2.98 -7.45 7.00
CA ILE A 111 -4.26 -8.17 7.12
C ILE A 111 -5.25 -7.37 7.96
N GLY A 112 -4.83 -6.86 9.13
CA GLY A 112 -5.66 -6.03 9.99
C GLY A 112 -6.17 -4.79 9.26
N ARG A 113 -5.28 -4.11 8.54
CA ARG A 113 -5.66 -2.95 7.74
C ARG A 113 -6.63 -3.29 6.61
N MET A 114 -6.45 -4.41 5.92
CA MET A 114 -7.38 -4.85 4.87
C MET A 114 -8.74 -5.24 5.44
N ILE A 115 -8.81 -5.81 6.65
CA ILE A 115 -10.08 -6.06 7.35
C ILE A 115 -10.83 -4.75 7.59
N GLU A 116 -10.16 -3.70 8.06
CA GLU A 116 -10.76 -2.37 8.22
C GLU A 116 -11.23 -1.79 6.88
N LEU A 117 -10.36 -1.82 5.86
CA LEU A 117 -10.64 -1.29 4.53
C LEU A 117 -11.77 -2.06 3.81
N SER A 118 -12.00 -3.34 4.14
CA SER A 118 -13.13 -4.12 3.62
C SER A 118 -14.49 -3.54 4.04
N GLN A 119 -14.53 -2.70 5.07
CA GLN A 119 -15.73 -2.01 5.56
C GLN A 119 -15.77 -0.54 5.15
N HIS A 120 -14.84 -0.09 4.30
CA HIS A 120 -14.77 1.29 3.84
C HIS A 120 -15.99 1.70 3.00
N SER A 121 -16.37 2.98 3.07
CA SER A 121 -17.54 3.52 2.33
C SER A 121 -17.31 3.58 0.81
N ASP A 122 -16.07 3.86 0.39
CA ASP A 122 -15.66 3.78 -1.02
C ASP A 122 -15.60 2.32 -1.49
N LYS A 123 -16.39 2.02 -2.53
CA LYS A 123 -16.54 0.67 -3.08
C LYS A 123 -15.27 0.12 -3.73
N ARG A 124 -14.39 0.96 -4.27
CA ARG A 124 -13.12 0.50 -4.86
C ARG A 124 -12.19 -0.03 -3.78
N ILE A 125 -12.03 0.73 -2.70
CA ILE A 125 -11.24 0.30 -1.54
C ILE A 125 -11.81 -0.97 -0.93
N GLN A 126 -13.13 -1.00 -0.67
CA GLN A 126 -13.79 -2.17 -0.12
C GLN A 126 -13.54 -3.42 -0.98
N ASN A 127 -13.77 -3.33 -2.29
CA ASN A 127 -13.61 -4.48 -3.18
C ASN A 127 -12.16 -4.95 -3.26
N LEU A 128 -11.19 -4.05 -3.39
CA LEU A 128 -9.77 -4.41 -3.45
C LEU A 128 -9.28 -5.05 -2.15
N ALA A 129 -9.72 -4.54 -0.99
CA ALA A 129 -9.38 -5.12 0.29
C ALA A 129 -9.97 -6.53 0.46
N VAL A 130 -11.21 -6.76 0.00
CA VAL A 130 -11.83 -8.09 -0.02
C VAL A 130 -11.05 -9.04 -0.93
N ILE A 131 -10.71 -8.62 -2.15
CA ILE A 131 -9.89 -9.43 -3.08
C ILE A 131 -8.54 -9.76 -2.47
N PHE A 132 -7.87 -8.79 -1.82
CA PHE A 132 -6.59 -9.04 -1.15
C PHE A 132 -6.72 -10.14 -0.08
N LEU A 133 -7.75 -10.05 0.76
CA LEU A 133 -7.99 -11.02 1.83
C LEU A 133 -8.33 -12.42 1.29
N ASP A 134 -9.14 -12.49 0.23
CA ASP A 134 -9.63 -13.76 -0.32
C ASP A 134 -8.57 -14.48 -1.17
N ASP A 135 -7.82 -13.74 -1.99
CA ASP A 135 -6.90 -14.34 -2.97
C ASP A 135 -5.49 -14.55 -2.42
N TYR A 136 -5.06 -13.74 -1.46
CA TYR A 136 -3.66 -13.72 -1.00
C TYR A 136 -3.49 -14.24 0.42
N CYS A 137 -4.50 -14.15 1.29
CA CYS A 137 -4.42 -14.59 2.68
C CYS A 137 -5.09 -15.95 2.88
N SER A 138 -4.61 -16.74 3.85
CA SER A 138 -5.33 -17.92 4.29
C SER A 138 -6.45 -17.55 5.26
N ARG A 139 -7.52 -18.36 5.28
CA ARG A 139 -8.66 -18.17 6.21
C ARG A 139 -8.21 -18.12 7.67
N ASP A 140 -7.23 -18.94 8.04
CA ASP A 140 -6.70 -19.01 9.40
C ASP A 140 -5.97 -17.72 9.80
N GLN A 141 -5.16 -17.14 8.89
CA GLN A 141 -4.52 -15.84 9.13
C GLN A 141 -5.57 -14.75 9.35
N VAL A 142 -6.57 -14.66 8.47
CA VAL A 142 -7.63 -13.64 8.58
C VAL A 142 -8.44 -13.82 9.87
N TYR A 143 -8.80 -15.06 10.22
CA TYR A 143 -9.52 -15.36 11.46
C TYR A 143 -8.72 -14.96 12.70
N LYS A 144 -7.44 -15.35 12.76
CA LYS A 144 -6.51 -15.01 13.84
C LYS A 144 -6.49 -13.50 14.07
N VAL A 145 -6.22 -12.72 13.02
CA VAL A 145 -6.11 -11.25 13.14
C VAL A 145 -7.45 -10.62 13.53
N ARG A 146 -8.56 -11.04 12.91
CA ARG A 146 -9.91 -10.54 13.26
C ARG A 146 -10.25 -10.78 14.73
N SER A 147 -9.89 -11.95 15.28
CA SER A 147 -10.15 -12.29 16.68
C SER A 147 -9.33 -11.42 17.67
N THR A 148 -8.12 -11.02 17.29
CA THR A 148 -7.28 -10.13 18.11
C THR A 148 -7.84 -8.71 18.14
N VAL A 149 -8.33 -8.19 17.01
CA VAL A 149 -8.91 -6.84 16.90
C VAL A 149 -10.21 -6.73 17.71
N SER A 150 -11.05 -7.76 17.72
CA SER A 150 -12.32 -7.76 18.48
C SER A 150 -12.15 -7.89 20.00
N ASN A 151 -10.98 -8.30 20.49
CA ASN A 151 -10.72 -8.55 21.91
C ASN A 151 -10.05 -7.37 22.64
N ILE A 152 -9.87 -6.22 22.00
CA ILE A 152 -9.34 -5.01 22.67
C ILE A 152 -10.46 -4.35 23.49
N PRO A 153 -10.36 -4.28 24.83
CA PRO A 153 -11.38 -3.62 25.66
C PRO A 153 -11.43 -2.12 25.35
N LEU A 154 -12.63 -1.57 25.20
CA LEU A 154 -12.86 -0.12 25.10
C LEU A 154 -12.25 0.59 26.32
N PRO A 155 -11.58 1.75 26.16
CA PRO A 155 -11.16 2.55 27.29
C PRO A 155 -12.41 2.96 28.08
N VAL A 156 -12.45 2.60 29.36
CA VAL A 156 -13.55 2.98 30.26
C VAL A 156 -13.56 4.50 30.35
N SER A 157 -14.59 5.15 29.81
CA SER A 157 -14.80 6.58 30.01
C SER A 157 -14.90 6.86 31.50
N GLN A 158 -13.89 7.54 32.06
CA GLN A 158 -13.97 8.06 33.42
C GLN A 158 -15.05 9.15 33.43
N VAL A 159 -16.20 8.81 34.03
CA VAL A 159 -17.26 9.76 34.35
C VAL A 159 -16.68 10.74 35.37
N PRO A 160 -16.74 12.08 35.15
CA PRO A 160 -16.26 13.04 36.13
C PRO A 160 -17.15 12.94 37.37
N THR A 161 -16.54 12.66 38.51
CA THR A 161 -17.22 12.69 39.81
C THR A 161 -17.54 14.14 40.12
N SER A 162 -18.81 14.52 40.03
CA SER A 162 -19.31 15.79 40.55
C SER A 162 -19.17 15.78 42.07
N GLN A 163 -18.21 16.53 42.60
CA GLN A 163 -18.15 16.83 44.03
C GLN A 163 -19.08 18.01 44.34
N SER A 164 -19.90 17.77 45.36
CA SER A 164 -20.81 18.68 46.06
C SER A 164 -20.09 19.81 46.79
#